data_AF-A0A4R0NNM3-F1
#
_entry.id   AF-A0A4R0NNM3-F1
#
_cell.length_a   1.000
_cell.length_b   1.000
_cell.length_c   1.000
_cell.angle_alpha   90.00
_cell.angle_beta   90.00
_cell.angle_gamma   90.00
#
_symmetry.space_group_name_H-M   'P 1'
#
loop_
_entity.id
_entity.type
_entity.pdbx_description
1 polymer ?
#
loop_
_entity_poly.entity_id
_entity_poly.type
_entity_poly.pdbx_seq_one_letter_code
_entity_poly.pdbx_strand_id
1 'polypeptide(L)' 'MNISKRITVEAPREKVYAFWRGLSNLQKFMSHISSILETSPKHSSWKASTPGNLLELKWNAEITHEEEGKYIV' A
#
# COMPACT_ATOMS: atom_id res chain seq x y z
N MET A 1 8.62 11.59 -9.75
CA MET A 1 9.38 10.92 -8.69
C MET A 1 8.88 9.49 -8.59
N ASN A 2 9.76 8.49 -8.57
CA ASN A 2 9.40 7.09 -8.39
C ASN A 2 9.92 6.63 -7.03
N ILE A 3 9.06 5.99 -6.23
CA ILE A 3 9.43 5.42 -4.93
C ILE A 3 9.26 3.90 -5.04
N SER A 4 10.33 3.16 -4.75
CA SER A 4 10.29 1.69 -4.71
C SER A 4 10.90 1.17 -3.41
N LYS A 5 10.34 0.08 -2.89
CA LYS A 5 10.83 -0.62 -1.70
C LYS A 5 10.73 -2.12 -1.93
N ARG A 6 11.73 -2.87 -1.47
CA ARG A 6 11.74 -4.34 -1.48
C ARG A 6 11.79 -4.84 -0.04
N ILE A 7 10.97 -5.84 0.28
CA ILE A 7 10.88 -6.48 1.60
C ILE A 7 10.86 -7.99 1.38
N THR A 8 11.64 -8.73 2.17
CA THR A 8 11.59 -10.20 2.21
C THR A 8 10.72 -10.62 3.38
N VAL A 9 9.75 -11.50 3.13
CA VAL A 9 8.81 -11.99 4.16
C VAL A 9 8.87 -13.51 4.18
N GLU A 10 9.14 -14.08 5.35
CA GLU A 10 9.19 -15.54 5.55
C GLU A 10 7.78 -16.08 5.82
N ALA A 11 6.94 -16.10 4.79
CA ALA A 11 5.57 -16.60 4.86
C ALA A 11 5.09 -17.13 3.50
N PRO A 12 4.06 -18.01 3.46
CA PRO A 12 3.42 -18.43 2.22
C PRO A 12 2.93 -17.24 1.39
N ARG A 13 3.12 -17.32 0.07
CA ARG A 13 2.83 -16.21 -0.86
C ARG A 13 1.36 -15.77 -0.80
N GLU A 14 0.44 -16.71 -0.66
CA GLU A 14 -1.00 -16.47 -0.61
C GLU A 14 -1.38 -15.64 0.63
N LYS A 15 -0.72 -15.91 1.77
CA LYS A 15 -0.93 -15.13 3.01
C LYS A 15 -0.39 -13.71 2.85
N VAL A 16 0.79 -13.56 2.25
CA VAL A 16 1.39 -12.24 1.97
C VAL A 16 0.49 -11.45 1.03
N TYR A 17 0.03 -12.08 -0.05
CA TYR A 17 -0.86 -11.47 -1.03
C TYR A 17 -2.17 -11.00 -0.38
N ALA A 18 -2.87 -11.88 0.35
CA ALA A 18 -4.12 -11.54 1.02
C ALA A 18 -3.93 -10.40 2.03
N PHE A 19 -2.79 -10.37 2.73
CA PHE A 19 -2.46 -9.27 3.62
C PHE A 19 -2.26 -7.94 2.89
N TRP A 20 -1.53 -7.94 1.77
CA TRP A 20 -1.30 -6.74 0.96
C TRP A 20 -2.57 -6.27 0.23
N ARG A 21 -3.45 -7.20 -0.14
CA ARG A 21 -4.72 -6.91 -0.82
C ARG A 21 -5.66 -6.03 0.01
N GLY A 22 -5.63 -6.20 1.33
CA GLY A 22 -6.20 -5.23 2.26
C GLY A 22 -5.24 -4.05 2.41
N LEU A 23 -5.39 -3.02 1.57
CA LEU A 23 -4.44 -1.91 1.50
C LEU A 23 -4.24 -1.20 2.84
N SER A 24 -5.30 -1.16 3.67
CA SER A 24 -5.22 -0.69 5.06
C SER A 24 -4.20 -1.42 5.95
N ASN A 25 -3.71 -2.60 5.58
CA ASN A 25 -2.64 -3.28 6.30
C ASN A 25 -1.26 -2.65 6.04
N LEU A 26 -1.06 -1.96 4.92
CA LEU A 26 0.23 -1.38 4.54
C LEU A 26 0.69 -0.32 5.55
N GLN A 27 -0.26 0.42 6.14
CA GLN A 27 0.03 1.42 7.18
C GLN A 27 0.70 0.81 8.44
N LYS A 28 0.57 -0.50 8.67
CA LYS A 28 1.16 -1.18 9.85
C LYS A 28 2.69 -1.27 9.80
N PHE A 29 3.29 -1.18 8.61
CA PHE A 29 4.74 -1.35 8.42
C PHE A 29 5.36 -0.33 7.46
N MET A 30 4.55 0.48 6.77
CA MET A 30 5.01 1.65 6.01
C MET A 30 4.88 2.91 6.87
N SER A 31 5.92 3.22 7.64
CA SER A 31 5.94 4.32 8.62
C SER A 31 5.65 5.72 8.06
N HIS A 32 5.77 5.92 6.75
CA HIS A 32 5.48 7.19 6.08
C HIS A 32 4.00 7.30 5.68
N ILE A 33 3.24 6.21 5.67
CA ILE A 33 1.80 6.23 5.37
C ILE A 33 1.04 6.57 6.64
N SER A 34 0.34 7.70 6.62
CA SER A 34 -0.43 8.21 7.75
C SER A 34 -1.86 7.65 7.75
N SER A 35 -2.43 7.41 6.57
CA SER A 35 -3.79 6.85 6.45
C SER A 35 -4.04 6.28 5.05
N ILE A 36 -4.77 5.17 4.99
CA ILE A 36 -5.33 4.60 3.75
C ILE A 36 -6.83 4.43 3.96
N LEU A 37 -7.62 4.96 3.03
CA LEU A 37 -9.07 4.78 2.97
C LEU A 37 -9.43 4.06 1.67
N GLU A 38 -9.91 2.82 1.77
CA GLU A 38 -10.43 2.06 0.63
C GLU A 38 -11.85 2.55 0.32
N THR A 39 -12.04 3.19 -0.84
CA THR A 39 -13.33 3.80 -1.24
C THR A 39 -14.14 2.87 -2.15
N SER A 40 -13.49 1.89 -2.77
CA SER A 40 -14.11 0.80 -3.54
C SER A 40 -13.15 -0.39 -3.64
N PRO A 41 -13.53 -1.53 -4.26
CA PRO A 41 -12.63 -2.67 -4.41
C PRO A 41 -11.31 -2.36 -5.14
N LYS A 42 -11.28 -1.33 -5.99
CA LYS A 42 -10.09 -0.93 -6.76
C LYS A 42 -9.58 0.47 -6.44
N HIS A 43 -10.37 1.32 -5.77
CA HIS A 43 -9.99 2.72 -5.51
C HIS A 43 -9.72 2.96 -4.04
N SER A 44 -8.75 3.82 -3.76
CA SER A 44 -8.37 4.20 -2.42
C SER A 44 -7.81 5.63 -2.36
N SER A 45 -7.92 6.28 -1.20
CA SER A 45 -7.33 7.59 -0.93
C SER A 45 -6.25 7.44 0.13
N TRP A 46 -5.07 7.96 -0.15
CA TRP A 46 -3.87 7.76 0.65
C TRP A 46 -3.38 9.10 1.19
N LYS A 47 -2.82 9.05 2.40
CA LYS A 47 -2.10 10.15 3.03
C LYS A 47 -0.74 9.66 3.48
N ALA A 48 0.32 10.41 3.18
CA ALA A 48 1.66 10.10 3.63
C ALA A 48 2.40 11.35 4.10
N SER A 49 3.25 11.18 5.09
CA SER A 49 4.15 12.23 5.58
C SER A 49 5.53 12.05 4.96
N THR A 50 6.12 13.15 4.49
CA THR A 50 7.51 13.15 4.04
C THR A 50 8.44 12.90 5.24
N PRO A 51 9.69 12.43 5.00
CA PRO A 51 10.68 12.29 6.07
C PRO A 51 10.81 13.58 6.89
N GLY A 52 10.79 13.45 8.22
CA GLY A 52 10.81 14.59 9.13
C GLY A 52 9.45 15.29 9.32
N ASN A 53 8.35 14.69 8.84
CA ASN A 53 6.98 15.23 8.95
C ASN A 53 6.83 16.65 8.36
N LEU A 54 7.66 16.99 7.36
CA LEU A 54 7.73 18.34 6.81
C LEU A 54 6.47 18.71 5.99
N LEU A 55 5.91 17.74 5.26
CA LEU A 55 4.76 17.90 4.38
C LEU A 55 3.87 16.65 4.41
N GLU A 56 2.56 16.87 4.32
CA GLU A 56 1.56 15.80 4.12
C GLU A 56 1.17 15.73 2.64
N LEU A 57 1.38 14.57 2.03
CA LEU A 57 0.98 14.24 0.66
C LEU A 57 -0.36 13.51 0.69
N LYS A 58 -1.26 13.90 -0.22
CA LYS A 58 -2.58 13.26 -0.39
C LYS A 58 -2.78 12.91 -1.86
N TRP A 59 -3.22 11.69 -2.13
CA TRP A 59 -3.53 11.25 -3.49
C TRP A 59 -4.61 10.19 -3.51
N ASN A 60 -5.21 9.97 -4.67
CA ASN A 60 -6.06 8.83 -4.95
C ASN A 60 -5.26 7.78 -5.73
N ALA A 61 -5.48 6.51 -5.43
CA ALA A 61 -4.85 5.37 -6.06
C ALA A 61 -5.91 4.41 -6.60
N GLU A 62 -5.58 3.74 -7.69
CA GLU A 62 -6.41 2.73 -8.35
C GLU A 62 -5.57 1.47 -8.58
N ILE A 63 -6.15 0.30 -8.30
CA ILE A 63 -5.59 -1.00 -8.70
C ILE A 63 -5.87 -1.19 -10.19
N THR A 64 -4.81 -1.09 -10.98
CA THR A 64 -4.83 -1.16 -12.45
C THR A 64 -4.61 -2.58 -12.97
N HIS A 65 -3.86 -3.42 -12.25
CA HIS A 65 -3.67 -4.84 -12.60
C HIS A 65 -3.59 -5.72 -11.36
N GLU A 66 -4.21 -6.89 -11.44
CA GLU A 66 -4.29 -7.86 -10.35
C GLU A 66 -4.20 -9.29 -10.90
N GLU A 67 -3.25 -10.05 -10.39
CA GLU A 67 -3.15 -11.50 -10.55
C GLU A 67 -3.16 -12.14 -9.16
N GLU A 68 -4.22 -12.87 -8.86
CA GLU A 68 -4.45 -13.43 -7.53
C GLU A 68 -3.29 -14.30 -7.06
N GLY A 69 -2.86 -14.07 -5.81
CA GLY A 69 -1.71 -14.74 -5.23
C GLY A 69 -0.38 -14.32 -5.84
N LYS A 70 -0.35 -13.46 -6.86
CA LYS A 70 0.87 -13.15 -7.62
C LYS A 70 1.31 -11.71 -7.65
N TYR A 71 0.42 -10.79 -8.00
CA TYR A 71 0.76 -9.41 -8.34
C TYR A 71 -0.45 -8.49 -8.16
N ILE A 72 -0.21 -7.29 -7.63
CA ILE A 72 -1.21 -6.21 -7.50
C ILE A 72 -0.48 -4.89 -7.74
N VAL A 73 -1.01 -4.02 -8.60
CA VAL A 73 -0.50 -2.65 -8.82
C VAL A 73 -1.63 -1.65 -9.01
#